data_AF-A0A9X3YRP9-F1
#
_entry.id   AF-A0A9X3YRP9-F1
#
_cell.length_a   1.000
_cell.length_b   1.000
_cell.length_c   1.000
_cell.angle_alpha   90.00
_cell.angle_beta   90.00
_cell.angle_gamma   90.00
#
_symmetry.space_group_name_H-M   'P 1'
#
loop_
_entity.id
_entity.type
_entity.pdbx_description
1 polymer ?
#
loop_
_entity_poly.entity_id
_entity_poly.type
_entity_poly.pdbx_seq_one_letter_code
_entity_poly.pdbx_strand_id
1 'polypeptide(L)'
;MKISIKLEVDEDGFPPVDWEDVWAIDLKDGRYEIANVPFYAQGVSYGDIVSVVSQGDRLTFDSLLKAGEHSTVHVVMYDEKLVQTVRDQLKDLFCSTE
;
A
#
# COMPACT_ATOMS: atom_id res chain seq x y z
N MET A 1 -6.54 2.97 12.16
CA MET A 1 -7.33 1.71 12.02
C MET A 1 -6.75 0.86 10.91
N LYS A 2 -7.24 -0.36 10.67
CA LYS A 2 -6.78 -1.21 9.58
C LYS A 2 -7.82 -1.32 8.47
N ILE A 3 -7.37 -1.22 7.24
CA ILE A 3 -8.14 -1.51 6.02
C ILE A 3 -7.47 -2.69 5.34
N SER A 4 -8.30 -3.56 4.79
CA SER A 4 -7.85 -4.80 4.19
C SER A 4 -8.07 -4.78 2.70
N ILE A 5 -7.01 -5.06 1.95
CA ILE A 5 -7.00 -5.06 0.50
C ILE A 5 -6.90 -6.50 0.04
N LYS A 6 -7.84 -6.93 -0.82
CA LYS A 6 -7.77 -8.24 -1.47
C LYS A 6 -6.69 -8.15 -2.55
N LEU A 7 -5.78 -9.12 -2.56
CA LEU A 7 -4.69 -9.18 -3.53
C LEU A 7 -5.05 -10.13 -4.66
N GLU A 8 -4.58 -9.81 -5.87
CA GLU A 8 -4.57 -10.73 -7.01
C GLU A 8 -3.28 -11.54 -6.94
N VAL A 9 -3.40 -12.84 -6.69
CA VAL A 9 -2.27 -13.78 -6.67
C VAL A 9 -2.10 -14.34 -8.08
N ASP A 10 -0.89 -14.24 -8.62
CA ASP A 10 -0.53 -14.73 -9.94
C ASP A 10 -0.33 -16.26 -10.00
N GLU A 11 -0.03 -16.77 -11.19
CA GLU A 11 0.17 -18.21 -11.45
C GLU A 11 1.36 -18.80 -10.70
N ASP A 12 2.35 -17.97 -10.36
CA ASP A 12 3.55 -18.35 -9.62
C ASP A 12 3.35 -18.27 -8.09
N GLY A 13 2.17 -17.83 -7.65
CA GLY A 13 1.81 -17.71 -6.23
C GLY A 13 2.28 -16.42 -5.57
N PHE A 14 2.55 -15.36 -6.34
CA PHE A 14 2.90 -14.05 -5.82
C PHE A 14 1.70 -13.07 -5.90
N PRO A 15 1.41 -12.29 -4.85
CA PRO A 15 2.03 -12.34 -3.52
C PRO A 15 1.61 -13.60 -2.74
N PRO A 16 2.40 -14.05 -1.73
CA PRO A 16 2.18 -15.31 -1.03
C PRO A 16 0.98 -15.28 -0.05
N VAL A 17 0.15 -14.24 -0.12
CA VAL A 17 -0.97 -14.00 0.78
C VAL A 17 -2.16 -13.46 0.00
N ASP A 18 -3.35 -13.80 0.47
CA ASP A 18 -4.62 -13.40 -0.14
C ASP A 18 -5.02 -11.94 0.13
N TRP A 19 -4.47 -11.37 1.20
CA TRP A 19 -4.88 -10.09 1.73
C TRP A 19 -3.71 -9.34 2.32
N GLU A 20 -3.74 -8.03 2.16
CA GLU A 20 -2.85 -7.09 2.84
C GLU A 20 -3.65 -6.20 3.79
N ASP A 21 -3.14 -5.99 5.00
CA ASP A 21 -3.69 -4.99 5.92
C ASP A 21 -2.81 -3.75 5.92
N VAL A 22 -3.41 -2.60 5.62
CA VAL A 22 -2.77 -1.28 5.68
C VAL A 22 -3.37 -0.45 6.81
N TRP A 23 -2.55 0.42 7.38
CA TRP A 23 -3.00 1.43 8.32
C TRP A 23 -3.73 2.54 7.57
N ALA A 24 -4.79 3.05 8.19
CA ALA A 24 -5.53 4.19 7.67
C ALA A 24 -6.04 5.12 8.77
N ILE A 25 -6.21 6.38 8.40
CA ILE A 25 -6.82 7.45 9.20
C ILE A 25 -8.27 7.61 8.77
N ASP A 26 -9.19 7.65 9.72
CA ASP A 26 -10.62 7.89 9.47
C ASP A 26 -10.88 9.38 9.24
N LEU A 27 -11.32 9.72 8.02
CA LEU A 27 -11.70 11.08 7.62
C LEU A 27 -13.20 11.35 7.78
N LYS A 28 -13.95 10.40 8.35
CA LYS A 28 -15.41 10.34 8.46
C LYS A 28 -16.12 10.15 7.13
N ASP A 29 -17.41 9.83 7.23
CA ASP A 29 -18.33 9.63 6.10
C ASP A 29 -17.86 8.51 5.14
N GLY A 30 -17.28 7.45 5.71
CA GLY A 30 -16.81 6.29 4.94
C GLY A 30 -15.54 6.53 4.12
N ARG A 31 -14.81 7.62 4.40
CA ARG A 31 -13.55 7.97 3.73
C ARG A 31 -12.37 7.72 4.65
N TYR A 32 -11.32 7.16 4.08
CA TYR A 32 -10.12 6.81 4.82
C TYR A 32 -8.87 7.17 4.05
N GLU A 33 -7.89 7.73 4.73
CA GLU A 33 -6.58 8.04 4.16
C GLU A 33 -5.57 6.94 4.49
N ILE A 34 -4.92 6.38 3.48
CA ILE A 34 -3.88 5.34 3.65
C ILE A 34 -2.65 5.93 4.34
N ALA A 35 -2.19 5.27 5.40
CA ALA A 35 -1.20 5.82 6.33
C ALA A 35 0.15 5.09 6.33
N ASN A 36 0.34 4.07 5.49
CA ASN A 36 1.65 3.47 5.22
C ASN A 36 1.75 3.00 3.76
N VAL A 37 2.97 2.72 3.30
CA VAL A 37 3.21 2.18 1.96
C VAL A 37 2.73 0.72 1.90
N PRO A 38 1.88 0.35 0.91
CA PRO A 38 1.51 -1.05 0.70
C PRO A 38 2.67 -1.88 0.13
N PHE A 39 2.88 -3.07 0.67
CA PHE A 39 3.89 -4.04 0.27
C PHE A 39 3.54 -4.78 -1.02
N TYR A 40 2.26 -5.07 -1.27
CA TYR A 40 1.84 -5.88 -2.42
C TYR A 40 0.72 -5.24 -3.22
N ALA A 41 -0.22 -4.57 -2.55
CA ALA A 41 -1.37 -3.95 -3.20
C ALA A 41 -0.93 -2.96 -4.28
N GLN A 42 -1.53 -3.11 -5.46
CA GLN A 42 -1.34 -2.23 -6.61
C GLN A 42 -2.48 -1.21 -6.69
N GLY A 43 -2.21 -0.04 -7.28
CA GLY A 43 -3.22 0.99 -7.51
C GLY A 43 -3.64 1.79 -6.26
N VAL A 44 -2.97 1.58 -5.12
CA VAL A 44 -3.18 2.33 -3.88
C VAL A 44 -1.82 2.71 -3.31
N SER A 45 -1.69 3.95 -2.85
CA SER A 45 -0.46 4.54 -2.31
C SER A 45 -0.69 5.23 -0.98
N TYR A 46 0.40 5.52 -0.28
CA TYR A 46 0.37 6.36 0.92
C TYR A 46 -0.28 7.73 0.64
N GLY A 47 -1.21 8.15 1.50
CA GLY A 47 -1.97 9.40 1.37
C GLY A 47 -3.17 9.33 0.42
N ASP A 48 -3.43 8.18 -0.22
CA ASP A 48 -4.65 8.00 -1.00
C ASP A 48 -5.89 8.01 -0.12
N ILE A 49 -6.97 8.62 -0.61
CA ILE A 49 -8.28 8.59 0.03
C ILE A 49 -9.13 7.51 -0.65
N VAL A 50 -9.62 6.56 0.15
CA VAL A 50 -10.36 5.38 -0.33
C VAL A 50 -11.73 5.27 0.33
N SER A 51 -12.66 4.60 -0.37
CA SER A 51 -13.87 4.04 0.24
C SER A 51 -13.59 2.63 0.74
N VAL A 52 -14.39 2.20 1.72
CA VAL A 52 -14.38 0.82 2.22
C VAL A 52 -15.80 0.29 2.32
N VAL A 53 -15.91 -1.03 2.27
CA VAL A 53 -17.13 -1.78 2.59
C VAL A 53 -16.89 -2.62 3.83
N SER A 54 -17.90 -2.70 4.70
CA SER A 54 -17.88 -3.63 5.83
C SER A 54 -18.21 -5.04 5.33
N GLN A 55 -17.27 -5.96 5.51
CA GLN A 55 -17.45 -7.38 5.23
C GLN A 55 -17.27 -8.17 6.53
N GLY A 56 -18.38 -8.43 7.23
CA GLY A 56 -18.34 -8.96 8.59
C GLY A 56 -17.67 -7.97 9.54
N ASP A 57 -16.63 -8.43 10.24
CA ASP A 57 -15.86 -7.61 11.19
C ASP A 57 -14.68 -6.86 10.54
N ARG A 58 -14.55 -6.91 9.21
CA ARG A 58 -13.42 -6.36 8.46
C ARG A 58 -13.83 -5.17 7.59
N LEU A 59 -13.01 -4.13 7.59
CA LEU A 59 -13.12 -3.03 6.63
C LEU A 59 -12.28 -3.37 5.40
N THR A 60 -12.95 -3.55 4.28
CA THR A 60 -12.31 -3.97 3.02
C THR A 60 -12.26 -2.79 2.06
N PHE A 61 -11.11 -2.56 1.44
CA PHE A 61 -10.96 -1.58 0.36
C PHE A 61 -12.00 -1.82 -0.73
N ASP A 62 -12.62 -0.74 -1.19
CA ASP A 62 -13.66 -0.77 -2.22
C ASP A 62 -13.22 0.00 -3.47
N SER A 63 -12.90 1.30 -3.32
CA SER A 63 -12.43 2.11 -4.44
C SER A 63 -11.51 3.25 -4.01
N LEU A 64 -10.66 3.71 -4.94
CA LEU A 64 -9.91 4.94 -4.80
C LEU A 64 -10.83 6.14 -5.09
N LEU A 65 -10.99 7.02 -4.10
CA LEU A 65 -11.78 8.24 -4.24
C LEU A 65 -10.94 9.42 -4.70
N LYS A 66 -9.70 9.51 -4.20
CA LYS A 66 -8.75 10.57 -4.55
C LYS A 66 -7.32 10.05 -4.37
N ALA A 67 -6.51 10.18 -5.42
CA ALA A 67 -5.07 9.96 -5.32
C ALA A 67 -4.41 10.99 -4.39
N GLY A 68 -3.47 10.53 -3.58
CA GLY A 68 -2.57 11.35 -2.79
C GLY A 68 -1.50 12.01 -3.67
N GLU A 69 -0.56 12.69 -3.01
CA GLU A 69 0.59 13.32 -3.69
C GLU A 69 1.81 12.38 -3.81
N HIS A 70 1.63 11.09 -3.51
CA HIS A 70 2.69 10.08 -3.52
C HIS A 70 2.42 8.99 -4.54
N SER A 71 3.47 8.24 -4.86
CA SER A 71 3.40 7.05 -5.70
C SER A 71 4.18 5.94 -5.03
N THR A 72 3.65 4.71 -5.08
CA THR A 72 4.35 3.52 -4.62
C THR A 72 5.08 2.85 -5.78
N VAL A 73 6.34 2.48 -5.56
CA VAL A 73 7.13 1.66 -6.50
C VAL A 73 7.71 0.48 -5.74
N HIS A 74 7.47 -0.73 -6.24
CA HIS A 74 8.06 -1.95 -5.70
C HIS A 74 9.40 -2.23 -6.38
N VAL A 75 10.47 -2.34 -5.60
CA VAL A 75 11.83 -2.58 -6.11
C VAL A 75 12.36 -3.88 -5.51
N VAL A 76 12.74 -4.83 -6.37
CA VAL A 76 13.39 -6.08 -5.97
C VAL A 76 14.89 -5.96 -6.23
N MET A 77 15.69 -6.16 -5.18
CA MET A 77 17.14 -6.11 -5.25
C MET A 77 17.71 -7.53 -5.34
N TYR A 78 18.37 -7.85 -6.46
CA TYR A 78 19.06 -9.14 -6.63
C TYR A 78 20.46 -9.18 -6.00
N ASP A 79 21.06 -8.01 -5.76
CA ASP A 79 22.31 -7.87 -5.00
C ASP A 79 22.04 -7.06 -3.72
N GLU A 80 22.08 -7.76 -2.58
CA GLU A 80 21.83 -7.16 -1.25
C GLU A 80 22.81 -6.03 -0.93
N LYS A 81 24.01 -6.03 -1.52
CA LYS A 81 25.02 -4.97 -1.30
C LYS A 81 24.56 -3.62 -1.81
N LEU A 82 23.60 -3.59 -2.74
CA LEU A 82 23.07 -2.36 -3.32
C LEU A 82 21.89 -1.78 -2.53
N VAL A 83 21.30 -2.53 -1.59
CA VAL A 83 20.07 -2.12 -0.89
C VAL A 83 20.24 -0.77 -0.21
N GLN A 84 21.31 -0.57 0.56
CA GLN A 84 21.51 0.69 1.27
C GLN A 84 21.77 1.85 0.30
N THR A 85 22.59 1.64 -0.73
CA THR A 85 22.87 2.64 -1.76
C THR A 85 21.59 3.10 -2.47
N VAL A 86 20.71 2.17 -2.82
CA VAL A 86 19.43 2.49 -3.47
C VAL A 86 18.49 3.21 -2.51
N ARG A 87 18.42 2.80 -1.24
CA ARG A 87 17.63 3.50 -0.21
C ARG A 87 18.09 4.94 -0.02
N ASP A 88 19.40 5.17 0.02
CA ASP A 88 19.96 6.52 0.16
C ASP A 88 19.62 7.38 -1.07
N GLN A 89 19.72 6.82 -2.29
CA GLN A 89 19.33 7.53 -3.52
C GLN A 89 17.84 7.85 -3.58
N LEU A 90 16.97 6.93 -3.16
CA LEU A 90 15.52 7.18 -3.07
C LEU A 90 15.21 8.27 -2.05
N LYS A 91 15.91 8.27 -0.91
CA LYS A 91 15.77 9.31 0.10
C LYS A 91 16.18 10.69 -0.42
N ASP A 92 17.23 10.77 -1.24
CA ASP A 92 17.65 12.02 -1.91
C ASP A 92 16.59 12.54 -2.90
N LEU A 93 15.71 11.66 -3.39
CA LEU A 93 14.53 12.00 -4.19
C LEU A 93 13.27 12.26 -3.34
N PHE A 94 13.42 12.36 -2.02
CA PHE A 94 12.33 12.51 -1.04
C PHE A 94 11.36 11.31 -0.97
N CYS A 95 11.82 10.13 -1.38
CA CYS A 95 11.04 8.89 -1.24
C CYS A 95 11.36 8.19 0.09
N SER A 96 10.31 7.91 0.86
CA SER A 96 10.39 6.97 1.98
C SER A 96 10.48 5.53 1.47
N THR A 97 11.13 4.65 2.23
CA THR A 97 11.24 3.22 1.92
C THR A 97 10.82 2.41 3.13
N GLU A 98 10.02 1.35 2.92
CA GLU A 98 9.74 0.29 3.89
C GLU A 98 10.60 -0.96 3.62
#